data_AF-A0A2E0SIQ4-F1
#
_entry.id   AF-A0A2E0SIQ4-F1
#
_cell.length_a   1.000
_cell.length_b   1.000
_cell.length_c   1.000
_cell.angle_alpha   90.00
_cell.angle_beta   90.00
_cell.angle_gamma   90.00
#
_symmetry.space_group_name_H-M   'P 1'
#
loop_
_entity.id
_entity.type
_entity.pdbx_description
1 polymer ?
#
loop_
_entity_poly.entity_id
_entity_poly.type
_entity_poly.pdbx_seq_one_letter_code
_entity_poly.pdbx_strand_id
1 'polypeptide(L)'
;MFDIQILNENNDRISLPNRTGRTVLGEFREEFEIVLCFWSQSDYELHWLETIKQVAAGLLTKAALITSLHDPANANFITWWPLYVFNDRVLFQNQLLFLDQLEKPFELSRPFESVSDYRRFDQDKKLLSEWVVPMRWLEDYVRMF
;
A
#
# COMPACT_ATOMS: atom_id res chain seq x y z
N MET A 1 -10.65 -11.53 5.63
CA MET A 1 -9.30 -11.95 5.21
C MET A 1 -8.58 -10.73 4.65
N PHE A 2 -7.26 -10.63 4.84
CA PHE A 2 -6.41 -9.63 4.18
C PHE A 2 -5.78 -10.28 2.95
N ASP A 3 -5.75 -9.56 1.83
CA ASP A 3 -5.00 -9.96 0.65
C ASP A 3 -4.64 -8.73 -0.20
N ILE A 4 -3.51 -8.79 -0.89
CA ILE A 4 -3.11 -7.83 -1.93
C ILE A 4 -2.35 -8.58 -3.02
N GLN A 5 -2.84 -8.47 -4.24
CA GLN A 5 -2.32 -9.26 -5.37
C GLN A 5 -2.53 -8.55 -6.70
N ILE A 6 -1.73 -8.95 -7.68
CA ILE A 6 -1.90 -8.57 -9.07
C ILE A 6 -2.86 -9.57 -9.73
N LEU A 7 -3.87 -9.06 -10.42
CA LEU A 7 -4.84 -9.90 -11.12
C LEU A 7 -4.26 -10.37 -12.46
N ASN A 8 -4.38 -11.66 -12.73
CA ASN A 8 -4.08 -12.21 -14.05
C ASN A 8 -5.22 -11.85 -15.01
N GLU A 9 -5.01 -10.85 -15.86
CA GLU A 9 -5.94 -10.52 -16.92
C GLU A 9 -5.66 -11.36 -18.18
N ASN A 10 -6.64 -12.16 -18.60
CA ASN A 10 -6.71 -12.64 -19.96
C ASN A 10 -7.38 -11.55 -20.81
N ASN A 11 -6.65 -10.61 -21.42
CA ASN A 11 -7.15 -10.03 -22.67
C ASN A 11 -6.16 -9.27 -23.57
N ASP A 12 -6.35 -9.53 -24.85
CA ASP A 12 -5.77 -8.95 -26.05
C ASP A 12 -6.14 -7.46 -26.26
N ARG A 13 -5.61 -6.54 -25.45
CA ARG A 13 -5.60 -5.12 -25.82
C ARG A 13 -4.23 -4.48 -25.67
N ILE A 14 -3.70 -4.11 -26.83
CA ILE A 14 -2.41 -3.47 -27.07
C ILE A 14 -2.38 -2.08 -26.42
N SER A 15 -1.21 -1.79 -25.82
CA SER A 15 -0.64 -0.52 -25.34
C SER A 15 -1.17 0.06 -24.02
N LEU A 16 -0.60 -0.41 -22.91
CA LEU A 16 0.22 0.33 -21.94
C LEU A 16 0.82 -0.67 -20.93
N PRO A 17 1.95 -0.39 -20.25
CA PRO A 17 2.60 -1.32 -19.33
C PRO A 17 1.89 -1.36 -17.97
N ASN A 18 0.56 -1.43 -17.96
CA ASN A 18 -0.23 -1.37 -16.74
C ASN A 18 -0.84 -2.75 -16.43
N ARG A 19 -1.12 -2.99 -15.15
CA ARG A 19 -1.79 -4.18 -14.62
C ARG A 19 -2.88 -3.75 -13.66
N THR A 20 -3.82 -4.63 -13.38
CA THR A 20 -4.82 -4.42 -12.34
C THR A 20 -4.38 -5.17 -11.09
N GLY A 21 -4.31 -4.47 -9.97
CA GLY A 21 -4.17 -5.05 -8.63
C GLY A 21 -5.50 -5.07 -7.90
N ARG A 22 -5.58 -5.88 -6.83
CA ARG A 22 -6.72 -5.89 -5.94
C ARG A 22 -6.27 -5.97 -4.49
N THR A 23 -6.86 -5.12 -3.64
CA THR A 23 -6.75 -5.17 -2.19
C THR A 23 -8.05 -5.72 -1.61
N VAL A 24 -7.94 -6.65 -0.66
CA VAL A 24 -9.07 -7.24 0.07
C VAL A 24 -8.86 -7.01 1.57
N LEU A 25 -9.83 -6.35 2.21
CA LEU A 25 -9.86 -6.06 3.65
C LEU A 25 -11.19 -6.56 4.23
N GLY A 26 -11.32 -7.89 4.37
CA GLY A 26 -12.58 -8.51 4.77
C GLY A 26 -13.58 -8.53 3.62
N GLU A 27 -14.72 -7.87 3.82
CA GLU A 27 -15.74 -7.70 2.77
C GLU A 27 -15.38 -6.58 1.78
N PHE A 28 -14.51 -5.66 2.19
CA PHE A 28 -14.06 -4.58 1.32
C PHE A 28 -13.10 -5.12 0.26
N ARG A 29 -13.31 -4.68 -0.99
CA ARG A 29 -12.48 -4.99 -2.14
C ARG A 29 -12.30 -3.73 -2.97
N GLU A 30 -11.06 -3.43 -3.31
CA GLU A 30 -10.73 -2.33 -4.22
C GLU A 30 -9.77 -2.83 -5.29
N GLU A 31 -10.10 -2.53 -6.54
CA GLU A 31 -9.19 -2.72 -7.67
C GLU A 31 -8.46 -1.42 -7.92
N PHE A 32 -7.19 -1.53 -8.28
CA PHE A 32 -6.32 -0.38 -8.55
C PHE A 32 -5.45 -0.64 -9.77
N GLU A 33 -5.08 0.44 -10.45
CA GLU A 33 -4.16 0.39 -11.57
C GLU A 33 -2.72 0.39 -11.05
N ILE A 34 -1.91 -0.54 -11.58
CA ILE A 34 -0.49 -0.67 -11.32
C ILE A 34 0.25 -0.26 -12.57
N VAL A 35 1.11 0.74 -12.44
CA VAL A 35 2.00 1.19 -13.50
C VAL A 35 3.33 0.44 -13.41
N LEU A 36 3.79 -0.13 -14.53
CA LEU A 36 5.05 -0.91 -14.58
C LEU A 36 6.22 -0.14 -15.23
N CYS A 37 6.15 1.19 -15.23
CA CYS A 37 7.18 2.03 -15.86
C CYS A 37 8.44 2.22 -15.00
N PHE A 38 8.34 1.99 -13.69
CA PHE A 38 9.45 2.14 -12.74
C PHE A 38 9.69 0.85 -11.95
N TRP A 39 8.66 0.33 -11.29
CA TRP A 39 8.68 -1.00 -10.68
C TRP A 39 8.13 -2.06 -11.63
N SER A 40 8.76 -3.23 -11.63
CA SER A 40 8.20 -4.43 -12.22
C SER A 40 7.11 -5.02 -11.32
N GLN A 41 6.33 -5.97 -11.84
CA GLN A 41 5.35 -6.71 -11.04
C GLN A 41 5.98 -7.35 -9.80
N SER A 42 7.15 -7.98 -9.96
CA SER A 42 7.85 -8.63 -8.85
C SER A 42 8.34 -7.65 -7.79
N ASP A 43 8.64 -6.39 -8.16
CA ASP A 43 9.02 -5.36 -7.20
C ASP A 43 7.84 -4.99 -6.30
N TYR A 44 6.64 -4.84 -6.86
CA TYR A 44 5.42 -4.59 -6.07
C TYR A 44 5.10 -5.76 -5.13
N GLU A 45 5.12 -6.99 -5.65
CA GLU A 45 4.83 -8.20 -4.86
C GLU A 45 5.84 -8.37 -3.72
N LEU A 46 7.12 -8.19 -4.00
CA LEU A 46 8.17 -8.23 -2.98
C LEU A 46 8.01 -7.11 -1.96
N HIS A 47 7.73 -5.87 -2.40
CA HIS A 47 7.47 -4.73 -1.52
C HIS A 47 6.32 -5.03 -0.55
N TRP A 48 5.19 -5.52 -1.06
CA TRP A 48 4.04 -5.86 -0.23
C TRP A 48 4.36 -6.97 0.76
N LEU A 49 4.96 -8.06 0.29
CA LEU A 49 5.29 -9.20 1.13
C LEU A 49 6.26 -8.81 2.25
N GLU A 50 7.35 -8.12 1.93
CA GLU A 50 8.36 -7.72 2.92
C GLU A 50 7.82 -6.67 3.90
N THR A 51 6.95 -5.76 3.44
CA THR A 51 6.28 -4.81 4.32
C THR A 51 5.35 -5.53 5.30
N ILE A 52 4.51 -6.44 4.83
CA ILE A 52 3.57 -7.18 5.68
C ILE A 52 4.33 -8.13 6.63
N LYS A 53 5.41 -8.77 6.19
CA LYS A 53 6.30 -9.56 7.05
C LYS A 53 6.84 -8.75 8.23
N GLN A 54 7.36 -7.56 7.96
CA GLN A 54 7.90 -6.69 9.02
C GLN A 54 6.83 -6.23 10.01
N VAL A 55 5.63 -5.93 9.52
CA VAL A 55 4.48 -5.55 10.36
C VAL A 55 4.02 -6.73 11.22
N ALA A 56 3.83 -7.91 10.62
CA ALA A 56 3.40 -9.13 11.32
C ALA A 56 4.44 -9.61 12.35
N ALA A 57 5.74 -9.38 12.09
CA ALA A 57 6.82 -9.66 13.03
C ALA A 57 6.94 -8.62 14.16
N GLY A 58 6.11 -7.57 14.16
CA GLY A 58 6.16 -6.49 15.15
C GLY A 58 7.36 -5.54 15.01
N LEU A 59 8.05 -5.57 13.87
CA LEU A 59 9.21 -4.70 13.60
C LEU A 59 8.79 -3.29 13.18
N LEU A 60 7.60 -3.16 12.59
CA LEU A 60 7.01 -1.88 12.18
C LEU A 60 5.64 -1.68 12.81
N THR A 61 5.42 -0.53 13.43
CA THR A 61 4.11 -0.10 13.96
C THR A 61 3.34 0.78 12.97
N LYS A 62 4.01 1.29 11.94
CA LYS A 62 3.42 1.96 10.78
C LYS A 62 4.19 1.63 9.52
N ALA A 63 3.49 1.47 8.40
CA ALA A 63 4.09 1.20 7.11
C ALA A 63 3.14 1.63 5.98
N ALA A 64 3.51 1.36 4.72
CA ALA A 64 2.61 1.60 3.59
C ALA A 64 2.81 0.59 2.45
N LEU A 65 1.70 0.15 1.85
CA LEU A 65 1.71 -0.68 0.63
C LEU A 65 1.55 0.22 -0.58
N ILE A 66 2.59 0.36 -1.41
CA ILE A 66 2.55 1.20 -2.60
C ILE A 66 1.81 0.45 -3.70
N THR A 67 0.78 1.06 -4.29
CA THR A 67 -0.05 0.44 -5.32
C THR A 67 0.15 1.06 -6.70
N SER A 68 0.69 2.28 -6.77
CA SER A 68 1.12 2.89 -8.03
C SER A 68 2.32 3.82 -7.81
N LEU A 69 3.38 3.56 -8.58
CA LEU A 69 4.66 4.24 -8.48
C LEU A 69 5.23 4.55 -9.87
N HIS A 70 5.26 5.84 -10.20
CA HIS A 70 6.13 6.37 -11.26
C HIS A 70 7.51 6.70 -10.66
N ASP A 71 8.49 7.00 -11.51
CA ASP A 71 9.81 7.46 -11.07
C ASP A 71 9.67 8.62 -10.06
N PRO A 72 10.03 8.45 -8.78
CA PRO A 72 9.84 9.47 -7.76
C PRO A 72 10.58 10.78 -8.03
N ALA A 73 11.62 10.76 -8.86
CA ALA A 73 12.32 11.98 -9.26
C ALA A 73 11.48 12.89 -10.17
N ASN A 74 10.46 12.33 -10.83
CA ASN A 74 9.65 13.00 -11.85
C ASN A 74 8.14 12.95 -11.56
N ALA A 75 7.71 12.15 -10.58
CA ALA A 75 6.31 11.99 -10.21
C ALA A 75 5.83 13.12 -9.28
N ASN A 76 4.55 13.46 -9.38
CA ASN A 76 3.92 14.40 -8.44
C ASN A 76 3.48 13.70 -7.15
N PHE A 77 2.99 12.45 -7.27
CA PHE A 77 2.46 11.69 -6.15
C PHE A 77 2.65 10.18 -6.32
N ILE A 78 2.51 9.47 -5.20
CA ILE A 78 2.45 8.01 -5.11
C ILE A 78 1.06 7.63 -4.59
N THR A 79 0.45 6.59 -5.16
CA THR A 79 -0.76 6.00 -4.58
C THR A 79 -0.35 4.84 -3.68
N TRP A 80 -0.80 4.87 -2.43
CA TRP A 80 -0.42 3.88 -1.45
C TRP A 80 -1.45 3.69 -0.35
N TRP A 81 -1.25 2.63 0.43
CA TRP A 81 -2.06 2.26 1.57
C TRP A 81 -1.26 2.32 2.86
N PRO A 82 -1.22 3.46 3.56
CA PRO A 82 -0.70 3.51 4.91
C PRO A 82 -1.44 2.58 5.84
N LEU A 83 -0.69 1.93 6.72
CA LEU A 83 -1.20 1.02 7.72
C LEU A 83 -0.61 1.32 9.09
N TYR A 84 -1.43 1.17 10.13
CA TYR A 84 -1.10 1.52 11.52
C TYR A 84 -1.47 0.38 12.45
N VAL A 85 -0.53 -0.06 13.29
CA VAL A 85 -0.71 -1.15 14.23
C VAL A 85 -1.21 -0.61 15.57
N PHE A 86 -2.34 -1.14 16.03
CA PHE A 86 -2.93 -0.87 17.34
C PHE A 86 -3.25 -2.19 18.02
N ASN A 87 -2.35 -2.65 18.91
CA ASN A 87 -2.46 -3.94 19.59
C ASN A 87 -2.61 -5.10 18.58
N ASP A 88 -3.74 -5.80 18.61
CA ASP A 88 -4.09 -6.94 17.76
C ASP A 88 -4.82 -6.53 16.47
N ARG A 89 -4.81 -5.23 16.12
CA ARG A 89 -5.49 -4.68 14.94
C ARG A 89 -4.55 -3.85 14.08
N VAL A 90 -4.85 -3.85 12.79
CA VAL A 90 -4.17 -3.03 11.80
C VAL A 90 -5.22 -2.20 11.06
N LEU A 91 -5.01 -0.89 11.04
CA LEU A 91 -5.85 0.08 10.37
C LEU A 91 -5.20 0.47 9.05
N PHE A 92 -5.95 0.44 7.95
CA PHE A 92 -5.54 0.83 6.61
C PHE A 92 -6.25 2.10 6.18
N GLN A 93 -5.55 2.97 5.46
CA GLN A 93 -6.12 4.14 4.78
C GLN A 93 -5.66 4.13 3.33
N ASN A 94 -6.51 4.57 2.39
CA ASN A 94 -6.10 4.84 1.01
C ASN A 94 -5.69 6.31 0.92
N GLN A 95 -4.48 6.59 0.43
CA GLN A 95 -3.94 7.95 0.36
C GLN A 95 -3.17 8.19 -0.95
N LEU A 96 -3.15 9.47 -1.35
CA LEU A 96 -2.18 10.00 -2.31
C LEU A 96 -1.07 10.70 -1.51
N LEU A 97 0.17 10.26 -1.68
CA LEU A 97 1.36 10.90 -1.12
C LEU A 97 1.89 11.92 -2.11
N PHE A 98 1.71 13.22 -1.85
CA PHE A 98 2.29 14.28 -2.65
C PHE A 98 3.79 14.47 -2.31
N LEU A 99 4.66 14.24 -3.29
CA LEU A 99 6.11 14.20 -3.07
C LEU A 99 6.72 15.59 -2.82
N ASP A 100 6.09 16.64 -3.33
CA ASP A 100 6.47 18.05 -3.14
C ASP A 100 6.07 18.60 -1.75
N GLN A 101 5.29 17.85 -0.98
CA GLN A 101 4.83 18.22 0.37
C GLN A 101 5.61 17.51 1.48
N LEU A 102 6.60 16.68 1.14
CA LEU A 102 7.41 15.96 2.11
C LEU A 102 8.48 16.88 2.73
N GLU A 103 8.67 16.78 4.05
CA GLU A 103 9.75 17.50 4.75
C GLU A 103 11.15 16.99 4.35
N LYS A 104 11.22 15.77 3.83
CA LYS A 104 12.45 15.08 3.40
C LYS A 104 12.19 14.34 2.09
N PRO A 105 13.22 14.13 1.24
CA PRO A 105 13.08 13.34 0.04
C PRO A 105 12.51 11.94 0.32
N PHE A 106 11.65 11.46 -0.57
CA PHE A 106 11.08 10.12 -0.47
C PHE A 106 12.15 9.04 -0.66
N GLU A 107 12.26 8.12 0.28
CA GLU A 107 13.20 7.00 0.22
C GLU A 107 12.48 5.69 -0.13
N LEU A 108 12.71 5.19 -1.34
CA LEU A 108 12.09 3.94 -1.85
C LEU A 108 12.38 2.70 -0.99
N SER A 109 13.54 2.65 -0.36
CA SER A 109 13.92 1.52 0.50
C SER A 109 13.25 1.57 1.88
N ARG A 110 12.71 2.72 2.27
CA ARG A 110 12.13 2.97 3.60
C ARG A 110 10.85 3.83 3.49
N PRO A 111 9.85 3.40 2.69
CA PRO A 111 8.65 4.21 2.43
C PRO A 111 7.86 4.52 3.70
N PHE A 112 7.98 3.68 4.73
CA PHE A 112 7.37 3.89 6.04
C PHE A 112 7.81 5.19 6.74
N GLU A 113 8.98 5.76 6.39
CA GLU A 113 9.42 7.04 6.97
C GLU A 113 8.59 8.23 6.49
N SER A 114 7.98 8.12 5.31
CA SER A 114 7.06 9.14 4.78
C SER A 114 5.63 8.99 5.32
N VAL A 115 5.36 7.94 6.12
CA VAL A 115 4.03 7.73 6.72
C VAL A 115 3.87 8.66 7.91
N SER A 116 2.98 9.65 7.74
CA SER A 116 2.54 10.53 8.81
C SER A 116 1.92 9.74 9.97
N ASP A 117 1.83 10.34 11.15
CA ASP A 117 1.11 9.70 12.25
C ASP A 117 -0.38 9.55 11.94
N TYR A 118 -1.01 8.53 12.54
CA TYR A 118 -2.41 8.22 12.32
C TYR A 118 -3.29 9.44 12.60
N ARG A 119 -4.15 9.75 11.63
CA ARG A 119 -5.21 10.74 11.76
C ARG A 119 -6.50 10.15 11.23
N ARG A 120 -7.60 10.44 11.92
CA ARG A 120 -8.95 10.03 11.51
C ARG A 120 -9.64 11.05 10.60
N PHE A 121 -9.21 12.30 10.68
CA PHE A 121 -9.78 13.41 9.96
C PHE A 121 -8.72 14.11 9.10
N ASP A 122 -9.12 14.62 7.95
CA ASP A 122 -8.31 15.52 7.14
C ASP A 122 -8.30 16.96 7.71
N GLN A 123 -7.63 17.88 7.00
CA GLN A 123 -7.52 19.29 7.41
C GLN A 123 -8.89 20.01 7.45
N ASP A 124 -9.87 19.52 6.67
CA ASP A 124 -11.23 20.05 6.61
C ASP A 124 -12.18 19.36 7.62
N LYS A 125 -11.64 18.53 8.52
CA LYS A 125 -12.39 17.71 9.49
C LYS A 125 -13.31 16.67 8.86
N LYS A 126 -13.06 16.26 7.61
CA LYS A 126 -13.76 15.14 6.98
C LYS A 126 -13.12 13.83 7.40
N LEU A 127 -13.93 12.79 7.53
CA LEU A 127 -13.46 11.44 7.85
C LEU A 127 -12.63 10.89 6.70
N LEU A 128 -11.44 10.40 7.03
CA LEU A 128 -10.63 9.62 6.12
C LEU A 128 -11.22 8.21 6.00
N SER A 129 -11.18 7.65 4.78
CA SER A 129 -11.54 6.25 4.58
C SER A 129 -10.58 5.36 5.36
N GLU A 130 -11.12 4.57 6.29
CA GLU A 130 -10.36 3.68 7.15
C GLU A 130 -10.98 2.28 7.20
N TRP A 131 -10.12 1.26 7.17
CA TRP A 131 -10.51 -0.14 7.28
C TRP A 131 -9.68 -0.81 8.35
N VAL A 132 -10.33 -1.55 9.24
CA VAL A 132 -9.66 -2.21 10.37
C VAL A 132 -9.76 -3.72 10.20
N VAL A 133 -8.60 -4.37 10.23
CA VAL A 133 -8.49 -5.83 10.17
C VAL A 133 -7.73 -6.35 11.39
N PRO A 134 -7.97 -7.59 11.84
CA PRO A 134 -7.17 -8.20 12.89
C PRO A 134 -5.76 -8.54 12.39
N MET A 135 -4.74 -8.37 13.24
CA MET A 135 -3.33 -8.66 12.93
C MET A 135 -3.14 -10.09 12.40
N ARG A 136 -3.89 -11.06 12.94
CA ARG A 136 -3.88 -12.45 12.47
C ARG A 136 -4.08 -12.60 10.95
N TRP A 137 -4.81 -11.69 10.29
CA TRP A 137 -4.99 -11.78 8.84
C TRP A 137 -3.71 -11.46 8.07
N LEU A 138 -2.86 -10.56 8.58
CA LEU A 138 -1.54 -10.30 8.02
C LEU A 138 -0.59 -11.46 8.31
N GLU A 139 -0.64 -12.02 9.52
CA GLU A 139 0.13 -13.22 9.87
C GLU A 139 -0.24 -14.42 8.97
N ASP A 140 -1.53 -14.62 8.70
CA ASP A 140 -2.02 -15.67 7.80
C ASP A 140 -1.55 -15.43 6.36
N TYR A 141 -1.60 -14.18 5.87
CA TYR A 141 -1.06 -13.82 4.54
C TYR A 141 0.42 -14.18 4.39
N VAL A 142 1.24 -13.87 5.41
CA VAL A 142 2.68 -14.20 5.38
C VAL A 142 2.92 -15.70 5.34
N ARG A 143 2.09 -16.51 6.03
CA ARG A 143 2.22 -17.98 6.06
C ARG A 143 1.88 -18.66 4.73
N MET A 144 1.30 -17.94 3.77
CA MET A 144 0.99 -18.47 2.45
C MET A 144 2.19 -18.44 1.49
N PHE A 145 3.33 -17.88 1.92
CA PHE A 145 4.60 -17.76 1.19
C PHE A 145 5.75 -18.40 1.97
#